data_AF-A0A5Y0S1A1-F1
#
_entry.id   AF-A0A5Y0S1A1-F1
#
_cell.length_a   1.000
_cell.length_b   1.000
_cell.length_c   1.000
_cell.angle_alpha   90.00
_cell.angle_beta   90.00
_cell.angle_gamma   90.00
#
_symmetry.space_group_name_H-M   'P 1'
#
loop_
_entity.id
_entity.type
_entity.pdbx_description
1 polymer ?
#
loop_
_entity_poly.entity_id
_entity_poly.type
_entity_poly.pdbx_seq_one_letter_code
_entity_poly.pdbx_strand_id
1 'polypeptide(L)'
;MNKITALPVERDQYGYWTHPLHDEFCDDREVISPDEFNTWLASNGLEWTVTYRDEEILDPDVDGYDISAWQPETPAGDGWFVGSIHDTEDGAVCIWLRNKGGAA
;
A
#
# COMPACT_ATOMS: atom_id res chain seq x y z
N MET A 1 17.25 4.96 12.12
CA MET A 1 16.20 3.96 11.83
C MET A 1 14.88 4.68 11.80
N ASN A 2 14.37 4.97 10.61
CA ASN A 2 13.12 5.69 10.42
C ASN A 2 11.99 4.68 10.59
N LYS A 3 11.28 4.73 11.72
CA LYS A 3 10.10 3.87 11.93
C LYS A 3 9.01 4.37 10.99
N ILE A 4 8.58 3.50 10.07
CA ILE A 4 7.35 3.76 9.34
C ILE A 4 6.15 3.63 10.26
N THR A 5 5.24 4.58 10.13
CA THR A 5 4.07 4.78 11.00
C THR A 5 2.88 5.12 10.14
N ALA A 6 1.67 4.91 10.66
CA ALA A 6 0.47 5.35 9.97
C ALA A 6 0.54 6.86 9.66
N LEU A 7 0.35 7.21 8.39
CA LEU A 7 0.21 8.58 7.91
C LEU A 7 -1.19 8.77 7.32
N PRO A 8 -1.71 10.01 7.30
CA PRO A 8 -2.94 10.31 6.60
C PRO A 8 -2.78 9.97 5.11
N VAL A 9 -3.70 9.17 4.60
CA VAL A 9 -3.71 8.71 3.21
C VAL A 9 -4.38 9.78 2.36
N GLU A 10 -3.58 10.73 1.88
CA GLU A 10 -4.02 11.84 1.02
C GLU A 10 -3.94 11.41 -0.44
N ARG A 11 -4.96 10.70 -0.91
CA ARG A 11 -5.04 10.24 -2.29
C ARG A 11 -5.02 11.41 -3.28
N ASP A 12 -4.28 11.25 -4.37
CA ASP A 12 -4.27 12.18 -5.49
C ASP A 12 -5.58 12.10 -6.30
N GLN A 13 -5.69 12.88 -7.37
CA GLN A 13 -6.87 12.97 -8.23
C GLN A 13 -7.32 11.63 -8.81
N TYR A 14 -6.41 10.65 -8.90
CA TYR A 14 -6.65 9.30 -9.41
C TYR A 14 -6.85 8.27 -8.30
N GLY A 15 -6.78 8.66 -7.02
CA GLY A 15 -6.86 7.72 -5.90
C GLY A 15 -5.53 7.13 -5.43
N TYR A 16 -4.42 7.51 -6.06
CA TYR A 16 -3.09 7.01 -5.72
C TYR A 16 -2.49 7.68 -4.50
N TRP A 17 -1.76 6.91 -3.69
CA TRP A 17 -0.99 7.44 -2.59
C TRP A 17 0.14 6.48 -2.22
N THR A 18 1.32 7.00 -1.93
CA THR A 18 2.46 6.20 -1.48
C THR A 18 3.08 6.85 -0.25
N HIS A 19 3.41 6.03 0.74
CA HIS A 19 4.02 6.50 1.98
C HIS A 19 5.42 7.07 1.67
N PRO A 20 5.81 8.26 2.16
CA PRO A 20 7.10 8.87 1.87
C PRO A 20 8.30 8.01 2.30
N LEU A 21 8.23 7.29 3.42
CA LEU A 21 9.26 6.29 3.77
C LEU A 21 9.30 5.06 2.84
N HIS A 22 8.18 4.70 2.23
CA HIS A 22 8.16 3.64 1.21
C HIS A 22 8.76 4.17 -0.10
N ASP A 23 8.45 5.40 -0.47
CA ASP A 23 9.05 6.13 -1.60
C ASP A 23 10.57 6.32 -1.42
N GLU A 24 11.01 6.77 -0.26
CA GLU A 24 12.43 6.90 0.13
C GLU A 24 13.13 5.53 0.15
N PHE A 25 12.42 4.45 0.54
CA PHE A 25 12.96 3.10 0.45
C PHE A 25 13.08 2.62 -1.00
N CYS A 26 12.09 2.94 -1.84
CA CYS A 26 12.18 2.71 -3.27
C CYS A 26 13.37 3.46 -3.87
N ASP A 27 13.74 4.63 -3.34
CA ASP A 27 14.94 5.40 -3.75
C ASP A 27 14.98 5.61 -5.28
N ASP A 28 13.86 6.12 -5.84
CA ASP A 28 13.68 6.30 -7.29
C ASP A 28 13.73 5.00 -8.12
N ARG A 29 13.82 3.83 -7.48
CA ARG A 29 13.77 2.54 -8.17
C ARG A 29 12.33 2.27 -8.58
N GLU A 30 12.13 2.13 -9.89
CA GLU A 30 10.83 1.74 -10.48
C GLU A 30 10.32 0.39 -9.97
N VAL A 31 11.21 -0.52 -9.56
CA VAL A 31 10.85 -1.83 -9.05
C VAL A 31 11.73 -2.21 -7.87
N ILE A 32 11.10 -2.59 -6.77
CA ILE A 32 11.78 -3.25 -5.64
C ILE A 32 11.45 -4.74 -5.67
N SER A 33 12.47 -5.57 -5.52
CA SER A 33 12.27 -7.02 -5.41
C SER A 33 11.52 -7.34 -4.11
N PRO A 34 10.55 -8.27 -4.12
CA PRO A 34 9.82 -8.65 -2.92
C PRO A 34 10.74 -9.12 -1.79
N ASP A 35 11.91 -9.71 -2.09
CA ASP A 35 12.94 -10.06 -1.11
C ASP A 35 13.55 -8.83 -0.39
N GLU A 36 13.88 -7.77 -1.13
CA GLU A 36 14.41 -6.53 -0.55
C GLU A 36 13.34 -5.85 0.32
N PHE A 37 12.11 -5.79 -0.19
CA PHE A 37 10.98 -5.23 0.55
C PHE A 37 10.73 -6.02 1.85
N ASN A 38 10.67 -7.35 1.77
CA ASN A 38 10.54 -8.20 2.96
C ASN A 38 11.71 -8.03 3.95
N THR A 39 12.95 -7.87 3.45
CA THR A 39 14.13 -7.64 4.29
C THR A 39 14.03 -6.31 5.03
N TRP A 40 13.62 -5.25 4.32
CA TRP A 40 13.40 -3.94 4.93
C TRP A 40 12.28 -3.99 5.97
N LEU A 41 11.16 -4.64 5.68
CA LEU A 41 10.07 -4.84 6.64
C LEU A 41 10.52 -5.63 7.86
N ALA A 42 11.24 -6.74 7.67
CA ALA A 42 11.77 -7.54 8.76
C ALA A 42 12.75 -6.75 9.64
N SER A 43 13.63 -5.94 9.04
CA SER A 43 14.58 -5.08 9.74
C SER A 43 13.89 -4.00 10.57
N ASN A 44 12.76 -3.47 10.08
CA ASN A 44 11.95 -2.48 10.78
C ASN A 44 10.90 -3.08 11.72
N GLY A 45 10.78 -4.42 11.78
CA GLY A 45 9.77 -5.11 12.58
C GLY A 45 8.35 -4.82 12.09
N LEU A 46 8.13 -4.90 10.78
CA LEU A 46 6.86 -4.61 10.12
C LEU A 46 6.27 -5.87 9.47
N GLU A 47 4.96 -5.83 9.31
CA GLU A 47 4.17 -6.73 8.48
C GLU A 47 3.59 -5.95 7.32
N TRP A 48 3.42 -6.63 6.21
CA TRP A 48 2.73 -6.10 5.05
C TRP A 48 1.72 -7.11 4.56
N THR A 49 0.68 -6.61 3.92
CA THR A 49 -0.28 -7.40 3.17
C THR A 49 -0.78 -6.57 2.01
N VAL A 50 -1.30 -7.22 0.97
CA VAL A 50 -1.81 -6.56 -0.22
C VAL A 50 -3.26 -6.96 -0.41
N THR A 51 -4.10 -5.96 -0.66
CA THR A 51 -5.49 -6.12 -1.04
C THR A 51 -5.61 -5.75 -2.51
N TYR A 52 -6.10 -6.69 -3.30
CA TYR A 52 -6.46 -6.44 -4.69
C TYR A 52 -7.91 -5.99 -4.73
N ARG A 53 -8.25 -5.08 -5.65
CA ARG A 53 -9.64 -4.75 -5.92
C ARG A 53 -10.32 -5.94 -6.59
N ASP A 54 -11.46 -6.38 -6.06
CA ASP A 54 -12.28 -7.39 -6.72
C ASP A 54 -12.74 -6.92 -8.11
N GLU A 55 -12.41 -7.74 -9.12
CA GLU A 55 -12.79 -7.51 -10.53
C GLU A 55 -14.30 -7.58 -10.78
N GLU A 56 -15.10 -8.07 -9.82
CA GLU A 56 -16.56 -8.17 -9.96
C GLU A 56 -17.29 -6.80 -9.89
N ILE A 57 -16.59 -5.71 -9.55
CA ILE A 57 -17.10 -4.33 -9.55
C ILE A 57 -16.39 -3.47 -10.61
N LEU A 58 -16.11 -4.05 -11.79
CA LEU A 58 -15.57 -3.32 -12.93
C LEU A 58 -16.69 -2.90 -13.88
N ASP A 59 -16.97 -1.59 -13.92
CA ASP A 59 -17.56 -0.95 -15.09
C ASP A 59 -16.42 -0.70 -16.09
N PRO A 60 -16.37 -1.41 -17.25
CA PRO A 60 -15.26 -1.32 -18.20
C PRO A 60 -15.13 0.03 -18.91
N ASP A 61 -16.05 0.97 -18.65
CA ASP A 61 -16.11 2.30 -19.28
C ASP A 61 -15.53 3.42 -18.39
N VAL A 62 -15.34 3.19 -17.09
CA VAL A 62 -15.08 4.26 -16.09
C VAL A 62 -13.75 4.09 -15.33
N ASP A 63 -13.27 2.87 -15.13
CA ASP A 63 -12.41 2.55 -13.98
C ASP A 63 -10.97 2.13 -14.34
N GLY A 64 -10.47 2.54 -15.50
CA GLY A 64 -9.15 2.09 -16.00
C GLY A 64 -7.94 2.62 -15.23
N TYR A 65 -8.07 3.76 -14.53
CA TYR A 65 -6.99 4.38 -13.74
C TYR A 65 -7.49 5.17 -12.52
N ASP A 66 -8.81 5.40 -12.43
CA ASP A 66 -9.36 6.14 -11.29
C ASP A 66 -9.77 5.16 -10.19
N ILE A 67 -8.91 5.04 -9.19
CA ILE A 67 -9.18 4.24 -7.99
C ILE A 67 -9.63 5.14 -6.84
N SER A 68 -10.01 6.39 -7.15
CA SER A 68 -10.45 7.37 -6.15
C SER A 68 -11.72 6.91 -5.44
N ALA A 69 -12.63 6.27 -6.20
CA ALA A 69 -13.86 5.67 -5.71
C ALA A 69 -13.64 4.36 -4.93
N TRP A 70 -12.51 3.67 -5.17
CA TRP A 70 -12.22 2.39 -4.55
C TRP A 70 -11.72 2.54 -3.12
N GLN A 71 -12.41 1.98 -2.14
CA GLN A 71 -11.96 1.92 -0.76
C GLN A 71 -11.51 0.49 -0.41
N PRO A 72 -10.20 0.23 -0.27
CA PRO A 72 -9.71 -1.08 0.10
C PRO A 72 -10.16 -1.42 1.52
N GLU A 73 -10.63 -2.64 1.71
CA GLU A 73 -10.97 -3.13 3.04
C GLU A 73 -9.70 -3.29 3.89
N THR A 74 -9.78 -2.82 5.13
CA THR A 74 -8.66 -2.97 6.06
C THR A 74 -8.50 -4.46 6.40
N PRO A 75 -7.31 -5.04 6.23
CA PRO A 75 -7.07 -6.45 6.49
C PRO A 75 -7.23 -6.79 7.98
N ALA A 76 -7.39 -8.09 8.27
CA ALA A 76 -7.56 -8.57 9.64
C ALA A 76 -6.35 -8.22 10.52
N GLY A 77 -6.58 -7.42 11.57
CA GLY A 77 -5.58 -7.00 12.57
C GLY A 77 -5.66 -5.52 12.91
N ASP A 78 -5.13 -5.14 14.06
CA ASP A 78 -5.14 -3.74 14.52
C ASP A 78 -3.84 -3.01 14.19
N GLY A 79 -3.95 -1.78 13.70
CA GLY A 79 -2.78 -0.95 13.37
C GLY A 79 -2.24 -1.19 11.95
N TRP A 80 -3.07 -1.69 11.05
CA TRP A 80 -2.83 -1.58 9.62
C TRP A 80 -3.01 -0.15 9.15
N PHE A 81 -2.11 0.30 8.29
CA PHE A 81 -2.16 1.58 7.62
C PHE A 81 -1.76 1.38 6.16
N VAL A 82 -2.23 2.25 5.27
CA VAL A 82 -1.84 2.17 3.86
C VAL A 82 -0.35 2.51 3.78
N GLY A 83 0.40 1.67 3.06
CA GLY A 83 1.80 1.91 2.70
C GLY A 83 1.92 2.41 1.27
N SER A 84 1.14 1.85 0.36
CA SER A 84 1.00 2.34 -1.00
C SER A 84 -0.32 1.86 -1.58
N ILE A 85 -0.97 2.70 -2.36
CA ILE A 85 -2.16 2.37 -3.13
C ILE A 85 -1.94 2.91 -4.54
N HIS A 86 -1.94 2.00 -5.50
CA HIS A 86 -1.69 2.29 -6.90
C HIS A 86 -2.42 1.30 -7.80
N ASP A 87 -2.69 1.72 -9.02
CA ASP A 87 -3.17 0.84 -10.07
C ASP A 87 -2.01 0.17 -10.78
N THR A 88 -2.23 -1.07 -11.21
CA THR A 88 -1.28 -1.87 -11.99
C THR A 88 -1.99 -2.43 -13.22
N GLU A 89 -1.24 -3.01 -14.16
CA GLU A 89 -1.83 -3.69 -15.34
C GLU A 89 -2.79 -4.84 -14.96
N ASP A 90 -2.68 -5.37 -13.74
CA ASP A 90 -3.54 -6.42 -13.18
C ASP A 90 -4.72 -5.84 -12.37
N GLY A 91 -4.81 -4.51 -12.28
CA GLY A 91 -5.82 -3.77 -11.55
C GLY A 91 -5.28 -3.05 -10.31
N ALA A 92 -6.20 -2.43 -9.58
CA ALA A 92 -5.93 -1.63 -8.41
C ALA A 92 -5.45 -2.48 -7.23
N VAL A 93 -4.31 -2.10 -6.63
CA VAL A 93 -3.73 -2.76 -5.47
C VAL A 93 -3.51 -1.78 -4.32
N CYS A 94 -3.71 -2.26 -3.10
CA CYS A 94 -3.48 -1.52 -1.87
C CYS A 94 -2.56 -2.33 -0.96
N ILE A 95 -1.34 -1.84 -0.79
CA ILE A 95 -0.35 -2.37 0.14
C ILE A 95 -0.64 -1.77 1.52
N TRP A 96 -0.96 -2.64 2.46
CA TRP A 96 -1.12 -2.31 3.87
C TRP A 96 0.15 -2.69 4.63
N LEU A 97 0.56 -1.82 5.54
CA LEU A 97 1.70 -1.99 6.43
C LEU A 97 1.23 -1.94 7.88
N ARG A 98 1.92 -2.68 8.75
CA ARG A 98 1.64 -2.76 10.18
C ARG A 98 2.93 -2.95 10.95
N ASN A 99 3.00 -2.47 12.18
CA ASN A 99 4.13 -2.75 13.07
C ASN A 99 3.91 -4.06 13.84
N LYS A 100 4.87 -5.01 13.75
CA LYS A 100 4.87 -6.28 14.51
C LYS A 100 4.89 -6.07 16.02
N GLY A 101 5.23 -4.87 16.49
CA GLY A 101 5.24 -4.47 17.90
C GLY A 101 3.98 -3.73 18.35
N GLY A 102 2.86 -3.80 17.63
CA GLY A 102 1.58 -3.18 17.96
C GLY A 102 0.88 -3.77 19.20
N ALA A 103 1.57 -3.77 20.34
CA ALA A 103 1.02 -3.78 21.67
C ALA A 103 1.96 -2.87 22.51
N ALA A 104 1.58 -1.61 22.62
CA ALA A 104 2.07 -0.71 23.65
C ALA A 104 0.94 -0.52 24.67
#